data_AF-A0A5C3Q5A8-F1
#
_entry.id   AF-A0A5C3Q5A8-F1
#
_cell.length_a   1.000
_cell.length_b   1.000
_cell.length_c   1.000
_cell.angle_alpha   90.00
_cell.angle_beta   90.00
_cell.angle_gamma   90.00
#
_symmetry.space_group_name_H-M   'P 1'
#
loop_
_entity.id
_entity.type
_entity.pdbx_description
1 polymer ?
#
loop_
_entity_poly.entity_id
_entity_poly.type
_entity_poly.pdbx_seq_one_letter_code
_entity_poly.pdbx_strand_id
1 'polypeptide(L)'
;MKAIAVALAFFTSLTIAGPVSLASSLYERDCPSIPSEADDNILRQVFQITRNRGVSDKVLLATFETCWVESHCHNLPCGDQDSIGVFQQRPSQGWGSYNQIMDVNYSTNKFLDYAIPTAAQNPNAAAGTIAQMVQRSEYPDRYNQSEGKARQLIDRARQLVGGNPPPTGACRQNYTVANGDVCWSIAQRFGISVAQLQSWNGAINSGCTNLAIGQQLCVAK
;
A
#
# COMPACT_ATOMS: atom_id res chain seq x y z
N MET A 1 15.00 80.63 -33.50
CA MET A 1 14.79 79.17 -33.65
C MET A 1 14.91 78.53 -32.28
N LYS A 2 13.81 78.05 -31.68
CA LYS A 2 13.83 77.10 -30.57
C LYS A 2 12.54 76.27 -30.67
N ALA A 3 12.77 74.99 -30.89
CA ALA A 3 11.79 73.99 -31.28
C ALA A 3 10.85 73.62 -30.13
N ILE A 4 9.61 73.33 -30.51
CA ILE A 4 8.57 72.73 -29.68
C ILE A 4 8.89 71.24 -29.57
N ALA A 5 9.17 70.76 -28.35
CA ALA A 5 9.34 69.35 -28.06
C ALA A 5 8.00 68.74 -27.63
N VAL A 6 7.48 67.86 -28.47
CA VAL A 6 6.31 67.00 -28.21
C VAL A 6 6.75 65.88 -27.27
N ALA A 7 6.14 65.80 -26.09
CA ALA A 7 6.33 64.69 -25.16
C ALA A 7 5.55 63.46 -25.66
N LEU A 8 6.27 62.42 -26.09
CA LEU A 8 5.70 61.09 -26.32
C LEU A 8 5.41 60.43 -24.96
N ALA A 9 4.15 60.10 -24.71
CA ALA A 9 3.74 59.23 -23.61
C ALA A 9 4.03 57.77 -23.97
N PHE A 10 4.95 57.13 -23.24
CA PHE A 10 5.15 55.69 -23.29
C PHE A 10 4.03 54.99 -22.50
N PHE A 11 3.12 54.31 -23.20
CA PHE A 11 2.22 53.35 -22.59
C PHE A 11 2.99 52.06 -22.31
N THR A 12 3.45 51.88 -21.06
CA THR A 12 3.91 50.57 -20.59
C THR A 12 2.67 49.71 -20.36
N SER A 13 2.45 48.71 -21.22
CA SER A 13 1.42 47.69 -21.03
C SER A 13 1.66 46.95 -19.71
N LEU A 14 0.79 47.18 -18.74
CA LEU A 14 0.73 46.39 -17.52
C LEU A 14 0.06 45.05 -17.86
N THR A 15 0.85 43.99 -18.04
CA THR A 15 0.30 42.64 -18.13
C THR A 15 -0.32 42.27 -16.78
N ILE A 16 -1.64 42.27 -16.70
CA ILE A 16 -2.37 41.70 -15.57
C ILE A 16 -2.17 40.19 -15.66
N ALA A 17 -1.34 39.63 -14.77
CA ALA A 17 -1.32 38.19 -14.55
C ALA A 17 -2.71 37.79 -14.07
N GLY A 18 -3.43 37.03 -14.89
CA GLY A 18 -4.68 36.39 -14.47
C GLY A 18 -4.46 35.49 -13.26
N PRO A 19 -5.52 35.13 -12.53
CA PRO A 19 -5.37 34.24 -11.39
C PRO A 19 -4.76 32.92 -11.86
N VAL A 20 -3.58 32.58 -11.33
CA VAL A 20 -2.99 31.26 -11.50
C VAL A 20 -3.95 30.29 -10.84
N SER A 21 -4.70 29.53 -11.65
CA SER A 21 -5.52 28.44 -11.16
C SER A 21 -4.59 27.38 -10.56
N LEU A 22 -4.56 27.30 -9.23
CA LEU A 22 -3.88 26.22 -8.48
C LEU A 22 -4.68 24.91 -8.50
N ALA A 23 -5.39 24.63 -9.59
CA ALA A 23 -6.16 23.40 -9.77
C ALA A 23 -5.46 22.49 -10.78
N SER A 24 -4.23 22.07 -10.48
CA SER A 24 -3.59 20.94 -11.17
C SER A 24 -2.41 20.40 -10.35
N SER A 25 -2.67 19.57 -9.32
CA SER A 25 -1.62 18.67 -8.81
C SER A 25 -2.08 17.48 -7.96
N LEU A 26 -3.36 17.09 -7.96
CA LEU A 26 -3.84 15.96 -7.14
C LEU A 26 -4.19 14.70 -7.95
N TYR A 27 -3.96 14.68 -9.26
CA TYR A 27 -4.48 13.61 -10.11
C TYR A 27 -3.64 13.27 -11.35
N GLU A 28 -2.31 13.30 -11.25
CA GLU A 28 -1.47 12.46 -12.11
C GLU A 28 -0.87 11.39 -11.20
N ARG A 29 -1.72 10.41 -10.85
CA ARG A 29 -1.29 9.24 -10.07
C ARG A 29 -0.77 8.20 -11.06
N ASP A 30 0.34 8.53 -11.71
CA ASP A 30 1.02 7.59 -12.61
C ASP A 30 2.10 6.86 -11.82
N CYS A 31 2.01 5.53 -11.82
CA CYS A 31 3.10 4.66 -11.41
C CYS A 31 3.98 4.45 -12.65
N PRO A 32 5.13 5.12 -12.79
CA PRO A 32 5.93 5.06 -14.02
C PRO A 32 6.39 3.63 -14.33
N SER A 33 6.51 2.78 -13.31
CA SER A 33 6.63 1.34 -13.45
C SER A 33 6.27 0.63 -12.15
N ILE A 34 5.75 -0.60 -12.25
CA ILE A 34 5.62 -1.50 -11.10
C ILE A 34 7.02 -2.06 -10.81
N PRO A 35 7.53 -2.01 -9.56
CA PRO A 35 8.85 -2.53 -9.25
C PRO A 35 8.97 -4.03 -9.57
N SER A 36 10.13 -4.47 -10.06
CA SER A 36 10.28 -5.86 -10.57
C SER A 36 10.29 -6.94 -9.49
N GLU A 37 10.58 -6.59 -8.23
CA GLU A 37 10.68 -7.51 -7.09
C GLU A 37 9.70 -7.12 -5.99
N ALA A 38 9.16 -8.10 -5.29
CA ALA A 38 8.19 -7.85 -4.22
C ALA A 38 8.77 -7.15 -2.97
N ASP A 39 7.94 -6.34 -2.32
CA ASP A 39 8.26 -5.66 -1.04
C ASP A 39 8.06 -6.61 0.15
N ASP A 40 9.15 -6.91 0.86
CA ASP A 40 9.15 -7.78 2.05
C ASP A 40 8.21 -7.32 3.17
N ASN A 41 8.03 -6.01 3.36
CA ASN A 41 7.13 -5.51 4.39
C ASN A 41 5.67 -5.77 4.01
N ILE A 42 5.33 -5.66 2.72
CA ILE A 42 3.99 -5.99 2.21
C ILE A 42 3.75 -7.50 2.27
N LEU A 43 4.72 -8.32 1.83
CA LEU A 43 4.64 -9.78 1.93
C LEU A 43 4.40 -10.22 3.38
N ARG A 44 5.15 -9.66 4.33
CA ARG A 44 5.00 -9.94 5.78
C ARG A 44 3.60 -9.58 6.27
N GLN A 45 3.11 -8.37 5.94
CA GLN A 45 1.79 -7.90 6.36
C GLN A 45 0.68 -8.78 5.80
N VAL A 46 0.64 -8.99 4.49
CA VAL A 46 -0.39 -9.83 3.82
C VAL A 46 -0.38 -11.25 4.40
N PHE A 47 0.81 -11.82 4.64
CA PHE A 47 0.93 -13.15 5.27
C PHE A 47 0.41 -13.19 6.71
N GLN A 48 0.70 -12.18 7.52
CA GLN A 48 0.18 -12.14 8.89
C GLN A 48 -1.34 -11.94 8.93
N ILE A 49 -1.88 -11.08 8.06
CA ILE A 49 -3.33 -10.85 7.99
C ILE A 49 -4.06 -12.14 7.59
N THR A 50 -3.55 -12.85 6.57
CA THR A 50 -4.10 -14.16 6.15
C THR A 50 -4.02 -15.21 7.26
N ARG A 51 -2.91 -15.28 8.00
CA ARG A 51 -2.79 -16.14 9.19
C ARG A 51 -3.78 -15.77 10.29
N ASN A 52 -3.94 -14.49 10.59
CA ASN A 52 -4.87 -14.00 11.62
C ASN A 52 -6.33 -14.27 11.24
N ARG A 53 -6.65 -14.25 9.94
CA ARG A 53 -7.96 -14.61 9.40
C ARG A 53 -8.20 -16.11 9.30
N GLY A 54 -7.20 -16.96 9.58
CA GLY A 54 -7.31 -18.42 9.56
C GLY A 54 -7.70 -18.98 8.19
N VAL A 55 -7.21 -18.35 7.11
CA VAL A 55 -7.61 -18.72 5.74
C VAL A 55 -7.03 -20.08 5.33
N SER A 56 -7.69 -20.76 4.39
CA SER A 56 -7.17 -22.00 3.81
C SER A 56 -5.95 -21.73 2.90
N ASP A 57 -5.15 -22.77 2.63
CA ASP A 57 -4.00 -22.66 1.72
C ASP A 57 -4.39 -22.17 0.33
N LYS A 58 -5.60 -22.52 -0.15
CA LYS A 58 -6.12 -22.03 -1.43
C LYS A 58 -6.36 -20.52 -1.40
N VAL A 59 -6.97 -20.00 -0.33
CA VAL A 59 -7.22 -18.57 -0.19
C VAL A 59 -5.91 -17.81 0.03
N LEU A 60 -4.97 -18.37 0.79
CA LEU A 60 -3.62 -17.83 0.92
C LEU A 60 -2.94 -17.70 -0.45
N LEU A 61 -2.96 -18.77 -1.26
CA LEU A 61 -2.40 -18.77 -2.60
C LEU A 61 -3.07 -17.73 -3.50
N ALA A 62 -4.40 -17.69 -3.53
CA ALA A 62 -5.16 -16.71 -4.32
C ALA A 62 -4.81 -15.27 -3.92
N THR A 63 -4.64 -15.01 -2.62
CA THR A 63 -4.25 -13.69 -2.10
C THR A 63 -2.87 -13.28 -2.62
N PHE A 64 -1.90 -14.20 -2.62
CA PHE A 64 -0.54 -13.91 -3.10
C PHE A 64 -0.43 -13.84 -4.62
N GLU A 65 -1.24 -14.61 -5.35
CA GLU A 65 -1.39 -14.46 -6.81
C GLU A 65 -1.94 -13.08 -7.15
N THR A 66 -3.00 -12.62 -6.47
CA THR A 66 -3.54 -11.27 -6.69
C THR A 66 -2.52 -10.20 -6.31
N CYS A 67 -1.93 -10.29 -5.12
CA CYS A 67 -0.88 -9.35 -4.68
C CYS A 67 0.24 -9.20 -5.72
N TRP A 68 0.73 -10.33 -6.25
CA TRP A 68 1.75 -10.32 -7.30
C TRP A 68 1.23 -9.72 -8.61
N VAL A 69 0.13 -10.22 -9.16
CA VAL A 69 -0.38 -9.78 -10.47
C VAL A 69 -0.73 -8.29 -10.49
N GLU A 70 -1.26 -7.75 -9.40
CA GLU A 70 -1.76 -6.37 -9.36
C GLU A 70 -0.65 -5.34 -9.15
N SER A 71 0.32 -5.62 -8.29
CA SER A 71 1.29 -4.60 -7.85
C SER A 71 2.70 -5.13 -7.64
N HIS A 72 2.96 -6.38 -8.02
CA HIS A 72 4.11 -7.15 -7.54
C HIS A 72 4.25 -7.08 -6.01
N CYS A 73 3.13 -7.06 -5.29
CA CYS A 73 3.05 -6.87 -3.85
C CYS A 73 3.62 -5.54 -3.35
N HIS A 74 3.23 -4.42 -3.95
CA HIS A 74 3.52 -3.07 -3.45
C HIS A 74 2.25 -2.30 -3.15
N ASN A 75 2.28 -1.47 -2.12
CA ASN A 75 1.16 -0.59 -1.80
C ASN A 75 1.24 0.72 -2.62
N LEU A 76 0.84 0.64 -3.88
CA LEU A 76 1.02 1.71 -4.87
C LEU A 76 -0.08 2.78 -4.77
N PRO A 77 0.24 4.09 -4.71
CA PRO A 77 -0.76 5.14 -4.69
C PRO A 77 -1.37 5.44 -6.07
N CYS A 78 -1.09 4.59 -7.07
CA CYS A 78 -1.38 4.78 -8.49
C CYS A 78 -1.66 3.43 -9.16
N GLY A 79 -2.22 3.49 -10.37
CA GLY A 79 -2.71 2.35 -11.14
C GLY A 79 -3.54 2.77 -12.35
N ASP A 80 -4.12 1.81 -13.07
CA ASP A 80 -5.11 2.12 -14.11
C ASP A 80 -6.35 2.80 -13.50
N GLN A 81 -6.83 3.87 -14.15
CA GLN A 81 -7.98 4.68 -13.71
C GLN A 81 -7.82 5.23 -12.27
N ASP A 82 -8.56 4.71 -11.30
CA ASP A 82 -8.45 5.06 -9.87
C ASP A 82 -8.03 3.87 -8.99
N SER A 83 -7.45 2.83 -9.60
CA SER A 83 -6.90 1.67 -8.90
C SER A 83 -5.69 2.06 -8.05
N ILE A 84 -5.66 1.55 -6.82
CA ILE A 84 -4.61 1.83 -5.85
C ILE A 84 -4.41 0.65 -4.88
N GLY A 85 -3.31 0.70 -4.15
CA GLY A 85 -2.96 -0.26 -3.11
C GLY A 85 -2.44 -1.59 -3.65
N VAL A 86 -2.20 -2.52 -2.72
CA VAL A 86 -1.56 -3.82 -2.98
C VAL A 86 -2.34 -4.73 -3.93
N PHE A 87 -3.67 -4.59 -3.98
CA PHE A 87 -4.53 -5.35 -4.90
C PHE A 87 -5.13 -4.50 -6.01
N GLN A 88 -4.61 -3.29 -6.23
CA GLN A 88 -5.10 -2.34 -7.25
C GLN A 88 -6.63 -2.19 -7.24
N GLN A 89 -7.18 -2.03 -6.03
CA GLN A 89 -8.61 -1.89 -5.81
C GLN A 89 -9.07 -0.47 -6.12
N ARG A 90 -10.34 -0.32 -6.51
CA ARG A 90 -10.89 0.96 -6.98
C ARG A 90 -11.94 1.53 -6.03
N PRO A 91 -11.76 2.76 -5.54
CA PRO A 91 -12.81 3.47 -4.82
C PRO A 91 -14.11 3.58 -5.61
N SER A 92 -14.02 3.90 -6.91
CA SER A 92 -15.18 4.00 -7.81
C SER A 92 -15.99 2.70 -7.96
N GLN A 93 -15.41 1.55 -7.64
CA GLN A 93 -16.09 0.24 -7.67
C GLN A 93 -16.55 -0.26 -6.29
N GLY A 94 -16.46 0.59 -5.25
CA GLY A 94 -16.99 0.28 -3.92
C GLY A 94 -16.06 -0.56 -3.03
N TRP A 95 -14.78 -0.68 -3.39
CA TRP A 95 -13.80 -1.39 -2.56
C TRP A 95 -13.46 -0.65 -1.26
N GLY A 96 -13.63 0.67 -1.21
CA GLY A 96 -13.35 1.51 -0.05
C GLY A 96 -12.97 2.94 -0.46
N SER A 97 -12.74 3.82 0.50
CA SER A 97 -12.13 5.13 0.22
C SER A 97 -10.64 5.01 -0.12
N TYR A 98 -10.04 6.09 -0.64
CA TYR A 98 -8.60 6.14 -0.93
C TYR A 98 -7.74 5.72 0.28
N ASN A 99 -7.99 6.33 1.44
CA ASN A 99 -7.23 6.05 2.67
C ASN A 99 -7.42 4.61 3.16
N GLN A 100 -8.59 4.03 2.95
CA GLN A 100 -8.86 2.65 3.31
C GLN A 100 -8.12 1.69 2.39
N ILE A 101 -8.15 1.90 1.08
CA ILE A 101 -7.47 0.99 0.15
C ILE A 101 -5.94 1.09 0.26
N MET A 102 -5.41 2.28 0.56
CA MET A 102 -3.98 2.47 0.87
C MET A 102 -3.56 1.89 2.23
N ASP A 103 -4.48 1.41 3.06
CA ASP A 103 -4.17 0.63 4.25
C ASP A 103 -4.14 -0.86 3.87
N VAL A 104 -2.97 -1.50 3.98
CA VAL A 104 -2.76 -2.91 3.60
C VAL A 104 -3.60 -3.85 4.46
N ASN A 105 -3.82 -3.53 5.73
CA ASN A 105 -4.68 -4.31 6.62
C ASN A 105 -6.12 -4.26 6.16
N TYR A 106 -6.63 -3.06 5.85
CA TYR A 106 -7.97 -2.91 5.29
C TYR A 106 -8.12 -3.62 3.94
N SER A 107 -7.29 -3.32 2.96
CA SER A 107 -7.43 -3.83 1.58
C SER A 107 -7.32 -5.36 1.52
N THR A 108 -6.43 -5.95 2.34
CA THR A 108 -6.31 -7.41 2.46
C THR A 108 -7.52 -8.02 3.13
N ASN A 109 -8.00 -7.48 4.25
CA ASN A 109 -9.22 -8.00 4.88
C ASN A 109 -10.43 -7.89 3.95
N LYS A 110 -10.55 -6.77 3.22
CA LYS A 110 -11.62 -6.55 2.26
C LYS A 110 -11.58 -7.57 1.11
N PHE A 111 -10.40 -7.88 0.58
CA PHE A 111 -10.24 -8.96 -0.40
C PHE A 111 -10.64 -10.32 0.18
N LEU A 112 -10.19 -10.63 1.40
CA LEU A 112 -10.50 -11.89 2.08
C LEU A 112 -11.98 -12.08 2.39
N ASP A 113 -12.73 -11.00 2.63
CA ASP A 113 -14.18 -11.04 2.82
C ASP A 113 -14.92 -11.61 1.60
N TYR A 114 -14.37 -11.46 0.40
CA TYR A 114 -14.87 -12.09 -0.82
C TYR A 114 -14.19 -13.44 -1.09
N ALA A 115 -12.86 -13.53 -0.96
CA ALA A 115 -12.11 -14.72 -1.34
C ALA A 115 -12.46 -15.96 -0.52
N ILE A 116 -12.70 -15.81 0.79
CA ILE A 116 -13.05 -16.93 1.68
C ILE A 116 -14.36 -17.61 1.27
N PRO A 117 -15.51 -16.91 1.18
CA PRO A 117 -16.76 -17.53 0.76
C PRO A 117 -16.70 -18.01 -0.70
N THR A 118 -16.02 -17.29 -1.60
CA THR A 118 -15.86 -17.73 -3.00
C THR A 118 -15.09 -19.06 -3.07
N ALA A 119 -14.01 -19.23 -2.32
CA ALA A 119 -13.27 -20.49 -2.27
C ALA A 119 -14.10 -21.63 -1.66
N ALA A 120 -14.89 -21.35 -0.62
CA ALA A 120 -15.77 -22.34 0.01
C ALA A 120 -16.88 -22.81 -0.94
N GLN A 121 -17.45 -21.91 -1.75
CA GLN A 121 -18.46 -22.22 -2.76
C GLN A 121 -17.89 -22.92 -4.00
N ASN A 122 -16.57 -22.81 -4.23
CA ASN A 122 -15.87 -23.37 -5.38
C ASN A 122 -14.73 -24.31 -4.95
N PRO A 123 -15.03 -25.46 -4.30
CA PRO A 123 -14.02 -26.32 -3.69
C PRO A 123 -13.05 -26.94 -4.70
N ASN A 124 -13.44 -27.06 -5.97
CA ASN A 124 -12.61 -27.63 -7.04
C ASN A 124 -11.90 -26.58 -7.91
N ALA A 125 -12.18 -25.29 -7.71
CA ALA A 125 -11.52 -24.23 -8.46
C ALA A 125 -10.06 -24.07 -8.00
N ALA A 126 -9.17 -23.74 -8.95
CA ALA A 126 -7.80 -23.34 -8.66
C ALA A 126 -7.76 -22.01 -7.90
N ALA A 127 -6.65 -21.72 -7.22
CA ALA A 127 -6.48 -20.48 -6.47
C ALA A 127 -6.61 -19.23 -7.37
N GLY A 128 -5.97 -19.25 -8.55
CA GLY A 128 -6.03 -18.13 -9.47
C GLY A 128 -7.42 -17.92 -10.04
N THR A 129 -8.23 -18.98 -10.15
CA THR A 129 -9.66 -18.86 -10.48
C THR A 129 -10.43 -18.14 -9.36
N ILE A 130 -10.13 -18.40 -8.08
CA ILE A 130 -10.72 -17.64 -6.96
C ILE A 130 -10.31 -16.17 -7.04
N ALA A 131 -9.02 -15.88 -7.25
CA ALA A 131 -8.51 -14.53 -7.43
C ALA A 131 -9.24 -13.78 -8.55
N GLN A 132 -9.40 -14.44 -9.71
CA GLN A 132 -10.12 -13.91 -10.86
C GLN A 132 -11.61 -13.66 -10.55
N MET A 133 -12.28 -14.55 -9.82
CA MET A 133 -13.68 -14.37 -9.42
C MET A 133 -13.88 -13.18 -8.49
N VAL A 134 -12.91 -12.91 -7.61
CA VAL A 134 -12.94 -11.78 -6.67
C VAL A 134 -12.64 -10.46 -7.39
N GLN A 135 -11.55 -10.40 -8.17
CA GLN A 135 -11.10 -9.17 -8.83
C GLN A 135 -11.92 -8.82 -10.08
N ARG A 136 -12.52 -9.82 -10.74
CA ARG A 136 -13.26 -9.64 -12.00
C ARG A 136 -12.44 -8.93 -13.09
N SER A 137 -11.16 -9.29 -13.22
CA SER A 137 -10.26 -8.76 -14.25
C SER A 137 -10.70 -9.16 -15.66
N GLU A 138 -10.33 -8.38 -16.67
CA GLU A 138 -10.58 -8.69 -18.10
C GLU A 138 -9.71 -9.86 -18.63
N TYR A 139 -8.78 -10.38 -17.81
CA TYR A 139 -7.80 -11.38 -18.22
C TYR A 139 -7.86 -12.65 -17.36
N PRO A 140 -8.67 -13.64 -17.76
CA PRO A 140 -9.07 -14.75 -16.89
C PRO A 140 -7.91 -15.63 -16.40
N ASP A 141 -6.81 -15.72 -17.15
CA ASP A 141 -5.73 -16.68 -16.88
C ASP A 141 -4.51 -16.10 -16.13
N ARG A 142 -4.43 -14.77 -15.91
CA ARG A 142 -3.21 -14.13 -15.39
C ARG A 142 -2.82 -14.61 -13.99
N TYR A 143 -3.80 -14.86 -13.12
CA TYR A 143 -3.54 -15.29 -11.75
C TYR A 143 -3.03 -16.74 -11.71
N ASN A 144 -3.63 -17.65 -12.49
CA ASN A 144 -3.19 -19.05 -12.57
C ASN A 144 -1.75 -19.15 -13.10
N GLN A 145 -1.34 -18.29 -14.03
CA GLN A 145 0.05 -18.24 -14.54
C GLN A 145 1.06 -17.82 -13.46
N SER A 146 0.60 -17.16 -12.40
CA SER A 146 1.44 -16.64 -11.32
C SER A 146 1.60 -17.60 -10.14
N GLU A 147 0.97 -18.78 -10.15
CA GLU A 147 0.97 -19.73 -9.03
C GLU A 147 2.38 -20.03 -8.52
N GLY A 148 3.32 -20.34 -9.42
CA GLY A 148 4.70 -20.68 -9.05
C GLY A 148 5.41 -19.52 -8.32
N LYS A 149 5.23 -18.29 -8.79
CA LYS A 149 5.79 -17.09 -8.15
C LYS A 149 5.10 -16.82 -6.82
N ALA A 150 3.78 -16.95 -6.74
CA ALA A 150 3.02 -16.75 -5.51
C ALA A 150 3.45 -17.73 -4.41
N ARG A 151 3.70 -19.00 -4.75
CA ARG A 151 4.24 -20.00 -3.79
C ARG A 151 5.62 -19.58 -3.26
N GLN A 152 6.53 -19.11 -4.12
CA GLN A 152 7.83 -18.58 -3.67
C GLN A 152 7.68 -17.39 -2.73
N LEU A 153 6.75 -16.49 -3.00
CA LEU A 153 6.48 -15.32 -2.17
C LEU A 153 5.85 -15.70 -0.82
N ILE A 154 5.00 -16.73 -0.78
CA ILE A 154 4.47 -17.29 0.48
C ILE A 154 5.60 -17.88 1.32
N ASP A 155 6.52 -18.65 0.72
CA ASP A 155 7.66 -19.21 1.46
C ASP A 155 8.62 -18.13 1.96
N ARG A 156 8.87 -17.09 1.15
CA ARG A 156 9.60 -15.89 1.58
C ARG A 156 8.89 -15.21 2.75
N ALA A 157 7.57 -15.02 2.68
CA ALA A 157 6.79 -14.42 3.77
C ALA A 157 6.78 -15.26 5.05
N ARG A 158 6.72 -16.60 4.93
CA ARG A 158 6.87 -17.54 6.05
C ARG A 158 8.23 -17.37 6.74
N GLN A 159 9.31 -17.22 5.98
CA GLN A 159 10.64 -16.97 6.55
C GLN A 159 10.70 -15.61 7.26
N LEU A 160 10.07 -14.57 6.69
CA LEU A 160 10.00 -13.23 7.30
C LEU A 160 9.20 -13.20 8.61
N VAL A 161 8.27 -14.14 8.83
CA VAL A 161 7.41 -14.21 10.02
C VAL A 161 7.85 -15.29 11.02
N GLY A 162 8.41 -16.42 10.55
CA GLY A 162 8.78 -17.60 11.34
C GLY A 162 10.28 -17.81 11.53
N GLY A 163 11.13 -17.09 10.79
CA GLY A 163 12.55 -16.97 11.08
C GLY A 163 12.80 -15.83 12.07
N ASN A 164 13.87 -15.92 12.85
CA ASN A 164 14.37 -14.80 13.65
C ASN A 164 14.26 -13.47 12.87
N PRO A 165 13.91 -12.35 13.54
CA PRO A 165 13.99 -11.05 12.90
C PRO A 165 15.37 -10.90 12.22
N PRO A 166 15.46 -10.26 11.04
CA PRO A 166 16.75 -10.03 10.41
C PRO A 166 17.70 -9.44 11.48
N PRO A 167 18.96 -9.94 11.57
CA PRO A 167 19.88 -9.53 12.61
C PRO A 167 20.07 -8.01 12.57
N THR A 168 19.91 -7.41 13.75
CA THR A 168 20.14 -6.02 14.15
C THR A 168 20.89 -5.14 13.13
N GLY A 169 20.15 -4.50 12.23
CA GLY A 169 20.61 -3.44 11.36
C GLY A 169 20.13 -2.05 11.80
N ALA A 170 20.70 -1.02 11.18
CA ALA A 170 20.18 0.34 11.25
C ALA A 170 18.72 0.38 10.80
N CYS A 171 17.98 1.41 11.20
CA CYS A 171 16.59 1.53 10.81
C CYS A 171 16.44 1.66 9.28
N ARG A 172 15.62 0.79 8.67
CA ARG A 172 15.33 0.83 7.22
C ARG A 172 14.06 1.61 6.89
N GLN A 173 13.13 1.69 7.83
CA GLN A 173 11.88 2.43 7.65
C GLN A 173 11.47 3.15 8.94
N ASN A 174 11.25 4.45 8.82
CA ASN A 174 10.70 5.29 9.89
C ASN A 174 9.20 5.52 9.68
N TYR A 175 8.47 5.61 10.79
CA TYR A 175 7.06 5.98 10.84
C TYR A 175 6.87 7.16 11.79
N THR A 176 6.06 8.13 11.39
CA THR A 176 5.70 9.28 12.25
C THR A 176 4.42 8.96 12.99
N VAL A 177 4.47 8.91 14.31
CA VAL A 177 3.29 8.66 15.18
C VAL A 177 2.21 9.71 14.89
N ALA A 178 1.02 9.24 14.56
CA ALA A 178 -0.16 10.05 14.30
C ALA A 178 -1.08 10.15 15.52
N ASN A 179 -2.03 11.08 15.49
CA ASN A 179 -3.04 11.20 16.54
C ASN A 179 -3.89 9.92 16.63
N GLY A 180 -4.03 9.37 17.83
CA GLY A 180 -4.79 8.14 18.09
C GLY A 180 -4.00 6.84 17.89
N ASP A 181 -2.71 6.91 17.52
CA ASP A 181 -1.88 5.72 17.45
C ASP A 181 -1.57 5.13 18.83
N VAL A 182 -1.56 3.80 18.88
CA VAL A 182 -1.03 3.02 20.00
C VAL A 182 -0.03 2.00 19.43
N CYS A 183 0.88 1.45 20.24
CA CYS A 183 1.84 0.45 19.72
C CYS A 183 1.15 -0.69 18.99
N TRP A 184 -0.03 -1.13 19.45
CA TRP A 184 -0.76 -2.20 18.79
C TRP A 184 -1.19 -1.82 17.37
N SER A 185 -1.75 -0.62 17.15
CA SER A 185 -2.19 -0.18 15.82
C SER A 185 -1.00 0.02 14.88
N ILE A 186 0.12 0.57 15.39
CA ILE A 186 1.36 0.73 14.63
C ILE A 186 1.96 -0.64 14.29
N ALA A 187 2.14 -1.51 15.27
CA ALA A 187 2.73 -2.83 15.08
C ALA A 187 1.89 -3.66 14.10
N GLN A 188 0.56 -3.63 14.23
CA GLN A 188 -0.36 -4.26 13.29
C GLN A 188 -0.21 -3.66 11.87
N ARG A 189 -0.14 -2.33 11.74
CA ARG A 189 0.04 -1.65 10.46
C ARG A 189 1.32 -2.09 9.75
N PHE A 190 2.40 -2.33 10.49
CA PHE A 190 3.69 -2.71 9.89
C PHE A 190 3.93 -4.23 9.89
N GLY A 191 2.97 -5.01 10.35
CA GLY A 191 3.09 -6.45 10.43
C GLY A 191 4.25 -6.90 11.33
N ILE A 192 4.42 -6.24 12.48
CA ILE A 192 5.43 -6.57 13.50
C ILE A 192 4.74 -6.79 14.84
N SER A 193 5.40 -7.44 15.78
CA SER A 193 4.90 -7.52 17.15
C SER A 193 5.15 -6.21 17.91
N VAL A 194 4.34 -5.93 18.93
CA VAL A 194 4.59 -4.82 19.87
C VAL A 194 5.98 -4.97 20.51
N ALA A 195 6.38 -6.19 20.85
CA ALA A 195 7.71 -6.48 21.39
C ALA A 195 8.82 -6.11 20.40
N GLN A 196 8.66 -6.40 19.11
CA GLN A 196 9.62 -5.96 18.08
C GLN A 196 9.66 -4.43 17.98
N LEU A 197 8.50 -3.77 17.90
CA LEU A 197 8.41 -2.31 17.84
C LEU A 197 9.12 -1.65 19.04
N GLN A 198 8.89 -2.16 20.25
CA GLN A 198 9.58 -1.71 21.47
C GLN A 198 11.08 -1.99 21.41
N SER A 199 11.49 -3.18 20.98
CA SER A 199 12.91 -3.56 20.88
C SER A 199 13.69 -2.70 19.87
N TRP A 200 13.02 -2.21 18.83
CA TRP A 200 13.63 -1.35 17.81
C TRP A 200 13.68 0.11 18.23
N ASN A 201 12.84 0.51 19.19
CA ASN A 201 12.68 1.87 19.67
C ASN A 201 12.79 1.89 21.20
N GLY A 202 14.01 1.76 21.73
CA GLY A 202 14.26 1.58 23.17
C GLY A 202 13.75 2.70 24.09
N ALA A 203 13.28 3.83 23.54
CA ALA A 203 12.59 4.88 24.28
C ALA A 203 11.12 4.55 24.60
N ILE A 204 10.49 3.60 23.90
CA ILE A 204 9.11 3.18 24.18
C ILE A 204 9.11 2.30 25.43
N ASN A 205 8.26 2.65 26.41
CA ASN A 205 8.13 1.88 27.63
C ASN A 205 7.33 0.57 27.40
N SER A 206 7.37 -0.34 28.38
CA SER A 206 6.71 -1.66 28.28
C SER A 206 5.19 -1.56 28.08
N GLY A 207 4.54 -0.53 28.62
CA GLY A 207 3.11 -0.26 28.44
C GLY A 207 2.74 0.47 27.15
N CYS A 208 3.74 0.92 26.37
CA CYS A 208 3.58 1.83 25.24
C CYS A 208 2.68 3.05 25.52
N THR A 209 2.81 3.64 26.71
CA THR A 209 2.00 4.79 27.14
C THR A 209 2.66 6.13 26.85
N ASN A 210 3.87 6.13 26.27
CA ASN A 210 4.70 7.31 26.07
C ASN A 210 4.95 7.67 24.60
N LEU A 211 4.06 7.26 23.69
CA LEU A 211 4.11 7.70 22.30
C LEU A 211 3.73 9.18 22.20
N ALA A 212 4.53 9.97 21.49
CA ALA A 212 4.25 11.37 21.20
C ALA A 212 3.85 11.54 19.73
N ILE A 213 2.80 12.31 19.45
CA ILE A 213 2.44 12.68 18.07
C ILE A 213 3.65 13.38 17.43
N GLY A 214 4.01 12.96 16.20
CA GLY A 214 5.20 13.44 15.49
C GLY A 214 6.49 12.67 15.80
N GLN A 215 6.50 11.75 16.77
CA GLN A 215 7.65 10.92 17.07
C GLN A 215 7.99 10.01 15.89
N GLN A 216 9.28 9.94 15.52
CA GLN A 216 9.78 8.97 14.54
C GLN A 216 10.05 7.63 15.23
N LEU A 217 9.42 6.57 14.74
CA LEU A 217 9.64 5.19 15.18
C LEU A 217 10.24 4.37 14.05
N CYS A 218 11.22 3.55 14.39
CA CYS A 218 11.69 2.51 13.50
C CYS A 218 10.68 1.36 13.42
N VAL A 219 10.20 1.08 12.21
CA VAL A 219 9.18 0.05 11.95
C VAL A 219 9.68 -1.04 10.98
N ALA A 220 10.95 -0.98 10.59
CA ALA A 220 11.68 -2.06 9.93
C ALA A 220 13.21 -1.91 10.15
N LYS A 221 13.91 -3.02 10.42
CA LYS A 221 15.38 -3.13 10.52
C LYS A 221 15.94 -4.16 9.54
#